data_AF-A0AA47LRQ0-F1
#
_entry.id   AF-A0AA47LRQ0-F1
#
_cell.length_a   1.000
_cell.length_b   1.000
_cell.length_c   1.000
_cell.angle_alpha   90.00
_cell.angle_beta   90.00
_cell.angle_gamma   90.00
#
_symmetry.space_group_name_H-M   'P 1'
#
loop_
_entity.id
_entity.type
_entity.pdbx_description
1 polymer ?
#
loop_
_entity_poly.entity_id
_entity_poly.type
_entity_poly.pdbx_seq_one_letter_code
_entity_poly.pdbx_strand_id
1 'polypeptide(L)'
;MSTKKKTDAQLPPLLPLEYCSVARAARLLGCEEEDIYHWHEVGAVKLCVELDDETCRATLRPKTESFREIALFQNFSSDIELIESLDEGENFESEFCSLIGVGPMALSDPHLPPFLTYDALASGLWVVKDQLFFNGEYTLVSPTDLNHIQYEGGLRDVELARISIPDLSSERLVLKSDLEKLHRAIHGVEVLNTRYNNQEIATALRQAEQEAQSIRPPRIEKKQAHLIRLLIESHPNLGAEVIENPYAACDVLEAQFARDGIGPIDANPVTVGNWISGKRKK
;
A
#
# COMPACT_ATOMS: atom_id res chain seq x y z
N MET A 1 -21.32 26.33 50.30
CA MET A 1 -20.58 25.06 50.38
C MET A 1 -21.06 24.16 49.27
N SER A 2 -20.24 23.92 48.25
CA SER A 2 -20.38 22.78 47.34
C SER A 2 -18.99 22.42 46.86
N THR A 3 -18.46 21.36 47.45
CA THR A 3 -17.10 20.86 47.32
C THR A 3 -16.94 20.22 45.94
N LYS A 4 -16.25 20.91 45.02
CA LYS A 4 -15.64 20.25 43.87
C LYS A 4 -14.54 19.33 44.39
N LYS A 5 -14.87 18.06 44.60
CA LYS A 5 -13.90 17.00 44.84
C LYS A 5 -13.11 16.84 43.54
N LYS A 6 -11.98 17.54 43.43
CA LYS A 6 -10.91 17.18 42.49
C LYS A 6 -10.38 15.84 42.99
N THR A 7 -10.97 14.76 42.51
CA THR A 7 -10.38 13.44 42.67
C THR A 7 -9.25 13.39 41.64
N ASP A 8 -7.99 13.47 42.10
CA ASP A 8 -6.86 12.88 41.38
C ASP A 8 -7.15 11.39 41.25
N ALA A 9 -8.02 11.01 40.32
CA ALA A 9 -8.30 9.62 40.03
C ALA A 9 -7.08 9.08 39.28
N GLN A 10 -6.11 8.58 40.05
CA GLN A 10 -4.98 7.83 39.53
C GLN A 10 -5.55 6.70 38.67
N LEU A 11 -5.22 6.72 37.37
CA LEU A 11 -5.71 5.74 36.41
C LEU A 11 -5.30 4.33 36.88
N PRO A 12 -6.12 3.29 36.61
CA PRO A 12 -5.71 1.92 36.82
C PRO A 12 -4.34 1.69 36.15
N PRO A 13 -3.34 1.16 36.85
CA PRO A 13 -2.03 0.97 36.23
C PRO A 13 -2.11 -0.11 35.15
N LEU A 14 -1.59 0.21 33.96
CA LEU A 14 -1.35 -0.82 32.94
C LEU A 14 -0.19 -1.72 33.37
N LEU A 15 -0.22 -2.97 32.92
CA LEU A 15 0.90 -3.88 33.10
C LEU A 15 2.11 -3.37 32.31
N PRO A 16 3.35 -3.60 32.79
CA PRO A 16 4.58 -3.19 32.11
C PRO A 16 4.87 -4.11 30.91
N LEU A 17 4.06 -4.02 29.87
CA LEU A 17 4.17 -4.76 28.61
C LEU A 17 4.62 -3.80 27.52
N GLU A 18 5.53 -4.24 26.65
CA GLU A 18 5.96 -3.45 25.48
C GLU A 18 4.98 -3.60 24.30
N TYR A 19 4.29 -4.72 24.24
CA TYR A 19 3.19 -4.98 23.31
C TYR A 19 2.30 -6.11 23.85
N CYS A 20 1.10 -6.25 23.30
CA CYS A 20 0.23 -7.39 23.57
C CYS A 20 -0.74 -7.64 22.42
N SER A 21 -1.35 -8.84 22.36
CA SER A 21 -2.38 -9.11 21.35
C SER A 21 -3.62 -8.24 21.53
N VAL A 22 -4.38 -8.05 20.45
CA VAL A 22 -5.66 -7.32 20.47
C VAL A 22 -6.60 -7.88 21.55
N ALA A 23 -6.75 -9.20 21.63
CA ALA A 23 -7.55 -9.87 22.66
C ALA A 23 -7.10 -9.58 24.10
N ARG A 24 -5.79 -9.39 24.32
CA ARG A 24 -5.26 -8.99 25.64
C ARG A 24 -5.45 -7.49 25.90
N ALA A 25 -5.23 -6.65 24.91
CA ALA A 25 -5.47 -5.21 25.00
C ALA A 25 -6.94 -4.91 25.34
N ALA A 26 -7.89 -5.56 24.68
CA ALA A 26 -9.33 -5.40 24.93
C ALA A 26 -9.69 -5.71 26.39
N ARG A 27 -9.17 -6.82 26.94
CA ARG A 27 -9.35 -7.18 28.35
C ARG A 27 -8.72 -6.18 29.32
N LEU A 28 -7.55 -5.63 28.99
CA LEU A 28 -6.87 -4.62 29.82
C LEU A 28 -7.61 -3.28 29.83
N LEU A 29 -8.21 -2.90 28.70
CA LEU A 29 -8.93 -1.64 28.52
C LEU A 29 -10.41 -1.73 28.94
N GLY A 30 -10.95 -2.94 29.08
CA GLY A 30 -12.37 -3.16 29.36
C GLY A 30 -13.28 -2.83 28.18
N CYS A 31 -12.83 -3.10 26.95
CA CYS A 31 -13.57 -2.90 25.70
C CYS A 31 -13.67 -4.20 24.88
N GLU A 32 -14.33 -4.15 23.72
CA GLU A 32 -14.39 -5.26 22.76
C GLU A 32 -13.14 -5.25 21.84
N GLU A 33 -12.83 -6.38 21.20
CA GLU A 33 -11.71 -6.44 20.24
C GLU A 33 -12.02 -5.59 18.99
N GLU A 34 -13.29 -5.59 18.57
CA GLU A 34 -13.84 -4.81 17.49
C GLU A 34 -13.64 -3.30 17.69
N ASP A 35 -13.66 -2.81 18.93
CA ASP A 35 -13.37 -1.41 19.25
C ASP A 35 -11.93 -1.05 18.87
N ILE A 36 -10.97 -1.95 19.12
CA ILE A 36 -9.55 -1.74 18.79
C ILE A 36 -9.34 -1.77 17.28
N TYR A 37 -9.97 -2.71 16.57
CA TYR A 37 -9.94 -2.74 15.11
C TYR A 37 -10.57 -1.48 14.52
N HIS A 38 -11.69 -1.02 15.07
CA HIS A 38 -12.31 0.24 14.66
C HIS A 38 -11.38 1.44 14.89
N TRP A 39 -10.73 1.54 16.06
CA TRP A 39 -9.76 2.58 16.35
C TRP A 39 -8.55 2.52 15.41
N HIS A 40 -8.15 1.34 14.98
CA HIS A 40 -7.14 1.18 13.93
C HIS A 40 -7.62 1.73 12.58
N GLU A 41 -8.81 1.34 12.13
CA GLU A 41 -9.40 1.79 10.85
C GLU A 41 -9.55 3.32 10.74
N VAL A 42 -9.89 3.98 11.86
CA VAL A 42 -10.02 5.45 11.90
C VAL A 42 -8.69 6.17 12.14
N GLY A 43 -7.57 5.42 12.16
CA GLY A 43 -6.21 5.94 12.29
C GLY A 43 -5.83 6.37 13.70
N ALA A 44 -6.58 5.94 14.72
CA ALA A 44 -6.30 6.31 16.11
C ALA A 44 -5.13 5.50 16.69
N VAL A 45 -4.95 4.25 16.28
CA VAL A 45 -3.87 3.36 16.72
C VAL A 45 -3.29 2.57 15.56
N LYS A 46 -2.07 2.08 15.71
CA LYS A 46 -1.42 1.19 14.74
C LYS A 46 -1.50 -0.25 15.26
N LEU A 47 -1.76 -1.20 14.37
CA LEU A 47 -1.64 -2.62 14.66
C LEU A 47 -0.37 -3.16 14.01
N CYS A 48 0.36 -3.95 14.79
CA CYS A 48 1.59 -4.59 14.37
C CYS A 48 1.38 -6.08 14.16
N VAL A 49 2.36 -6.70 13.53
CA VAL A 49 2.58 -8.14 13.46
C VAL A 49 4.02 -8.42 13.85
N GLU A 50 4.26 -9.59 14.42
CA GLU A 50 5.60 -10.11 14.64
C GLU A 50 6.00 -10.99 13.46
N LEU A 51 7.19 -10.74 12.93
CA LEU A 51 7.83 -11.52 11.87
C LEU A 51 9.08 -12.20 12.45
N ASP A 52 9.37 -13.41 11.97
CA ASP A 52 10.54 -14.20 12.37
C ASP A 52 11.28 -14.67 11.12
N ASP A 53 12.26 -13.88 10.68
CA ASP A 53 13.04 -14.09 9.45
C ASP A 53 12.15 -14.33 8.22
N GLU A 54 11.04 -13.60 8.13
CA GLU A 54 10.06 -13.77 7.07
C GLU A 54 10.57 -13.17 5.76
N THR A 55 10.43 -13.92 4.67
CA THR A 55 10.82 -13.43 3.33
C THR A 55 9.89 -12.33 2.88
N CYS A 56 10.46 -11.20 2.45
CA CYS A 56 9.71 -10.03 2.02
C CYS A 56 10.38 -9.32 0.85
N ARG A 57 9.62 -8.44 0.20
CA ARG A 57 10.15 -7.48 -0.78
C ARG A 57 10.28 -6.11 -0.14
N ALA A 58 11.51 -5.65 0.01
CA ALA A 58 11.82 -4.32 0.50
C ALA A 58 11.65 -3.27 -0.60
N THR A 59 11.28 -2.05 -0.23
CA THR A 59 11.19 -0.89 -1.13
C THR A 59 11.93 0.29 -0.49
N LEU A 60 12.98 0.79 -1.14
CA LEU A 60 13.73 1.97 -0.70
C LEU A 60 13.30 3.21 -1.45
N ARG A 61 13.49 4.35 -0.78
CA ARG A 61 13.47 5.66 -1.41
C ARG A 61 14.67 6.50 -0.93
N PRO A 62 15.15 7.45 -1.75
CA PRO A 62 16.14 8.43 -1.30
C PRO A 62 15.58 9.33 -0.17
N LYS A 63 16.44 9.76 0.76
CA LYS A 63 16.10 10.61 1.93
C LYS A 63 15.88 12.10 1.62
N THR A 64 16.04 12.55 0.39
CA THR A 64 16.09 13.99 0.08
C THR A 64 14.74 14.70 0.20
N GLU A 65 14.73 15.90 0.83
CA GLU A 65 13.56 16.80 0.98
C GLU A 65 12.99 17.38 -0.33
N SER A 66 13.41 16.90 -1.50
CA SER A 66 12.96 17.42 -2.79
C SER A 66 12.29 16.33 -3.63
N PHE A 67 11.03 16.05 -3.31
CA PHE A 67 10.11 15.38 -4.23
C PHE A 67 9.77 16.24 -5.48
N ARG A 68 10.52 17.33 -5.76
CA ARG A 68 10.21 18.29 -6.82
C ARG A 68 11.37 18.83 -7.66
N GLU A 69 12.64 18.49 -7.42
CA GLU A 69 13.74 18.95 -8.30
C GLU A 69 14.51 17.77 -8.90
N ILE A 70 14.10 17.38 -10.11
CA ILE A 70 14.94 17.38 -11.32
C ILE A 70 16.45 17.17 -11.04
N ALA A 71 16.84 15.99 -10.58
CA ALA A 71 18.24 15.52 -10.57
C ALA A 71 18.42 13.99 -10.60
N LEU A 72 17.33 13.22 -10.66
CA LEU A 72 17.37 11.75 -10.64
C LEU A 72 17.99 11.10 -11.90
N PHE A 73 18.30 11.86 -12.94
CA PHE A 73 18.95 11.34 -14.16
C PHE A 73 20.44 11.69 -14.29
N GLN A 74 21.01 12.57 -13.45
CA GLN A 74 22.41 12.98 -13.59
C GLN A 74 23.33 12.49 -12.46
N ASN A 75 22.79 12.23 -11.26
CA ASN A 75 23.59 11.69 -10.15
C ASN A 75 23.42 10.18 -9.92
N PHE A 76 22.37 9.55 -10.49
CA PHE A 76 22.18 8.10 -10.37
C PHE A 76 23.00 7.29 -11.37
N SER A 77 23.71 7.89 -12.33
CA SER A 77 24.49 7.08 -13.29
C SER A 77 25.59 6.26 -12.62
N SER A 78 26.27 6.83 -11.61
CA SER A 78 27.25 6.09 -10.80
C SER A 78 26.59 5.12 -9.82
N ASP A 79 25.41 5.47 -9.31
CA ASP A 79 24.69 4.62 -8.35
C ASP A 79 23.99 3.45 -9.06
N ILE A 80 23.60 3.58 -10.34
CA ILE A 80 23.04 2.48 -11.14
C ILE A 80 24.09 1.41 -11.41
N GLU A 81 25.31 1.80 -11.82
CA GLU A 81 26.43 0.85 -11.97
C GLU A 81 26.75 0.17 -10.63
N LEU A 82 26.66 0.92 -9.52
CA LEU A 82 26.80 0.35 -8.17
C LEU A 82 25.67 -0.63 -7.84
N ILE A 83 24.40 -0.26 -8.07
CA ILE A 83 23.22 -1.10 -7.84
C ILE A 83 23.31 -2.40 -8.64
N GLU A 84 23.69 -2.33 -9.91
CA GLU A 84 23.89 -3.51 -10.76
C GLU A 84 25.05 -4.40 -10.29
N SER A 85 25.97 -3.87 -9.48
CA SER A 85 27.10 -4.61 -8.91
C SER A 85 26.84 -5.20 -7.52
N LEU A 86 25.72 -4.85 -6.87
CA LEU A 86 25.38 -5.30 -5.53
C LEU A 86 24.54 -6.58 -5.58
N ASP A 87 25.10 -7.67 -5.05
CA ASP A 87 24.44 -8.98 -4.99
C ASP A 87 23.38 -9.08 -3.87
N GLU A 88 23.50 -8.21 -2.85
CA GLU A 88 22.63 -8.14 -1.68
C GLU A 88 22.11 -6.72 -1.49
N GLY A 89 20.90 -6.62 -0.93
CA GLY A 89 20.26 -5.34 -0.63
C GLY A 89 20.69 -4.74 0.70
N GLU A 90 20.15 -3.56 0.99
CA GLU A 90 20.51 -2.78 2.18
C GLU A 90 19.89 -3.33 3.47
N ASN A 91 20.59 -3.12 4.59
CA ASN A 91 20.20 -3.57 5.92
C ASN A 91 19.65 -2.41 6.78
N PHE A 92 18.60 -2.68 7.54
CA PHE A 92 17.97 -1.69 8.42
C PHE A 92 17.62 -2.27 9.79
N GLU A 93 17.70 -1.44 10.83
CA GLU A 93 17.34 -1.86 12.20
C GLU A 93 16.73 -0.74 13.04
N SER A 94 15.92 -1.13 14.01
CA SER A 94 15.41 -0.28 15.09
C SER A 94 15.35 -1.09 16.39
N GLU A 95 14.82 -0.50 17.46
CA GLU A 95 14.54 -1.23 18.70
C GLU A 95 13.45 -2.30 18.55
N PHE A 96 12.61 -2.21 17.51
CA PHE A 96 11.45 -3.09 17.33
C PHE A 96 11.61 -4.11 16.21
N CYS A 97 12.41 -3.82 15.18
CA CYS A 97 12.50 -4.66 14.00
C CYS A 97 13.84 -4.53 13.27
N SER A 98 14.14 -5.54 12.46
CA SER A 98 15.30 -5.59 11.59
C SER A 98 14.92 -6.07 10.19
N LEU A 99 15.72 -5.66 9.22
CA LEU A 99 15.63 -6.07 7.82
C LEU A 99 17.04 -6.39 7.32
N ILE A 100 17.20 -7.57 6.75
CA ILE A 100 18.45 -8.04 6.15
C ILE A 100 18.23 -8.22 4.65
N GLY A 101 18.95 -7.48 3.82
CA GLY A 101 18.91 -7.67 2.37
C GLY A 101 19.61 -8.95 1.96
N VAL A 102 18.96 -9.78 1.15
CA VAL A 102 19.50 -11.08 0.71
C VAL A 102 19.49 -11.27 -0.81
N GLY A 103 18.84 -10.38 -1.54
CA GLY A 103 18.76 -10.41 -3.00
C GLY A 103 19.26 -9.12 -3.65
N PRO A 104 19.50 -9.17 -4.97
CA PRO A 104 19.98 -8.03 -5.71
C PRO A 104 18.92 -6.93 -5.79
N MET A 105 19.37 -5.69 -5.90
CA MET A 105 18.49 -4.53 -6.03
C MET A 105 18.08 -4.30 -7.49
N ALA A 106 16.82 -3.95 -7.68
CA ALA A 106 16.24 -3.62 -8.98
C ALA A 106 15.40 -2.35 -8.90
N LEU A 107 15.34 -1.60 -10.01
CA LEU A 107 14.42 -0.49 -10.17
C LEU A 107 13.00 -1.02 -10.44
N SER A 108 12.02 -0.54 -9.66
CA SER A 108 10.63 -1.01 -9.75
C SER A 108 9.88 -0.55 -11.01
N ASP A 109 10.06 0.71 -11.45
CA ASP A 109 9.49 1.26 -12.69
C ASP A 109 10.27 2.54 -13.11
N PRO A 110 10.81 2.63 -14.35
CA PRO A 110 11.53 3.81 -14.83
C PRO A 110 10.65 5.06 -15.06
N HIS A 111 9.32 4.95 -14.98
CA HIS A 111 8.37 6.04 -15.20
C HIS A 111 7.72 6.60 -13.93
N LEU A 112 7.99 6.01 -12.77
CA LEU A 112 7.53 6.47 -11.45
C LEU A 112 8.74 6.98 -10.64
N PRO A 113 8.53 7.67 -9.49
CA PRO A 113 9.65 7.99 -8.61
C PRO A 113 10.49 6.73 -8.37
N PRO A 114 11.83 6.79 -8.50
CA PRO A 114 12.64 5.59 -8.50
C PRO A 114 12.60 4.96 -7.11
N PHE A 115 11.83 3.89 -6.99
CA PHE A 115 11.93 2.99 -5.87
C PHE A 115 12.84 1.83 -6.26
N LEU A 116 13.82 1.57 -5.41
CA LEU A 116 14.63 0.35 -5.45
C LEU A 116 13.91 -0.73 -4.68
N THR A 117 13.89 -1.93 -5.24
CA THR A 117 13.27 -3.11 -4.62
C THR A 117 14.23 -4.27 -4.62
N TYR A 118 14.20 -5.07 -3.56
CA TYR A 118 15.03 -6.27 -3.40
C TYR A 118 14.34 -7.26 -2.46
N ASP A 119 14.79 -8.50 -2.50
CA ASP A 119 14.35 -9.53 -1.57
C ASP A 119 15.15 -9.44 -0.26
N ALA A 120 14.44 -9.56 0.86
CA ALA A 120 14.98 -9.36 2.20
C ALA A 120 14.33 -10.33 3.22
N LEU A 121 14.97 -10.47 4.38
CA LEU A 121 14.43 -11.16 5.55
C LEU A 121 14.06 -10.11 6.60
N ALA A 122 12.82 -10.13 7.07
CA ALA A 122 12.30 -9.18 8.05
C ALA A 122 11.95 -9.88 9.37
N SER A 123 12.36 -9.26 10.48
CA SER A 123 12.16 -9.81 11.82
C SER A 123 11.71 -8.72 12.79
N GLY A 124 11.03 -9.12 13.87
CA GLY A 124 10.49 -8.22 14.89
C GLY A 124 9.12 -7.63 14.54
N LEU A 125 8.79 -6.47 15.11
CA LEU A 125 7.46 -5.87 15.03
C LEU A 125 7.33 -4.90 13.85
N TRP A 126 6.34 -5.17 13.00
CA TRP A 126 6.06 -4.37 11.80
C TRP A 126 4.60 -3.89 11.79
N VAL A 127 4.38 -2.62 11.49
CA VAL A 127 3.04 -2.01 11.42
C VAL A 127 2.37 -2.38 10.12
N VAL A 128 1.14 -2.89 10.22
CA VAL A 128 0.33 -3.22 9.05
C VAL A 128 -0.31 -1.96 8.47
N LYS A 129 -0.17 -1.79 7.16
CA LYS A 129 -0.88 -0.77 6.38
C LYS A 129 -1.99 -1.43 5.57
N ASP A 130 -3.09 -1.80 6.23
CA ASP A 130 -4.21 -2.53 5.62
C ASP A 130 -4.79 -1.85 4.36
N GLN A 131 -4.64 -0.53 4.24
CA GLN A 131 -5.08 0.24 3.08
C GLN A 131 -4.20 0.02 1.83
N LEU A 132 -3.00 -0.54 1.98
CA LEU A 132 -2.01 -0.73 0.92
C LEU A 132 -1.80 -2.22 0.61
N PHE A 133 -2.89 -2.97 0.43
CA PHE A 133 -2.80 -4.32 -0.14
C PHE A 133 -2.57 -4.22 -1.66
N PHE A 134 -1.39 -4.63 -2.12
CA PHE A 134 -0.99 -4.47 -3.52
C PHE A 134 -0.50 -5.80 -4.09
N ASN A 135 -0.94 -6.14 -5.31
CA ASN A 135 -0.57 -7.39 -6.00
C ASN A 135 -0.78 -8.70 -5.20
N GLY A 136 -1.64 -8.71 -4.19
CA GLY A 136 -1.82 -9.87 -3.32
C GLY A 136 -0.92 -9.89 -2.08
N GLU A 137 -0.13 -8.84 -1.86
CA GLU A 137 0.82 -8.71 -0.75
C GLU A 137 0.36 -7.63 0.26
N TYR A 138 0.64 -7.88 1.53
CA TYR A 138 0.47 -6.93 2.62
C TYR A 138 1.64 -5.95 2.66
N THR A 139 1.34 -4.66 2.75
CA THR A 139 2.35 -3.64 3.00
C THR A 139 2.56 -3.45 4.50
N LEU A 140 3.82 -3.54 4.92
CA LEU A 140 4.25 -3.28 6.28
C LEU A 140 5.26 -2.13 6.32
N VAL A 141 5.28 -1.41 7.44
CA VAL A 141 6.27 -0.35 7.70
C VAL A 141 6.82 -0.48 9.11
N SER A 142 8.00 0.09 9.34
CA SER A 142 8.56 0.14 10.69
C SER A 142 7.66 0.97 11.64
N PRO A 143 7.49 0.55 12.91
CA PRO A 143 6.78 1.34 13.90
C PRO A 143 7.48 2.67 14.24
N THR A 144 8.81 2.69 14.11
CA THR A 144 9.69 3.83 14.39
C THR A 144 10.65 4.09 13.23
N ASP A 145 11.45 5.15 13.33
CA ASP A 145 12.51 5.38 12.36
C ASP A 145 13.53 4.24 12.39
N LEU A 146 13.98 3.83 11.19
CA LEU A 146 14.99 2.80 11.00
C LEU A 146 16.36 3.42 10.79
N ASN A 147 17.35 2.83 11.44
CA ASN A 147 18.75 3.10 11.15
C ASN A 147 19.16 2.28 9.93
N HIS A 148 19.76 2.96 8.95
CA HIS A 148 20.40 2.31 7.82
C HIS A 148 21.80 1.84 8.25
N ILE A 149 22.05 0.53 8.19
CA ILE A 149 23.33 -0.06 8.57
C ILE A 149 24.29 0.11 7.39
N GLN A 150 24.97 1.26 7.35
CA GLN A 150 25.92 1.58 6.28
C GLN A 150 27.15 0.67 6.32
N TYR A 151 27.61 0.28 5.14
CA TYR A 151 28.85 -0.45 4.92
C TYR A 151 29.64 0.13 3.74
N GLU A 152 30.91 -0.24 3.62
CA GLU A 152 31.76 0.22 2.54
C GLU A 152 31.27 -0.32 1.19
N GLY A 153 30.93 0.58 0.26
CA GLY A 153 30.36 0.22 -1.04
C GLY A 153 28.84 0.10 -1.07
N GLY A 154 28.14 0.26 0.06
CA GLY A 154 26.68 0.33 0.09
C GLY A 154 26.14 1.69 -0.36
N LEU A 155 24.83 1.76 -0.58
CA LEU A 155 24.12 3.00 -0.91
C LEU A 155 24.24 4.02 0.22
N ARG A 156 24.06 5.30 -0.12
CA ARG A 156 24.01 6.40 0.86
C ARG A 156 22.69 7.14 0.73
N ASP A 157 22.29 7.79 1.82
CA ASP A 157 21.10 8.66 1.85
C ASP A 157 19.81 7.96 1.37
N VAL A 158 19.65 6.69 1.71
CA VAL A 158 18.43 5.90 1.47
C VAL A 158 17.68 5.63 2.76
N GLU A 159 16.38 5.41 2.63
CA GLU A 159 15.51 4.94 3.69
C GLU A 159 14.56 3.86 3.20
N LEU A 160 14.21 2.95 4.10
CA LEU A 160 13.20 1.95 3.85
C LEU A 160 11.81 2.61 3.84
N ALA A 161 11.16 2.58 2.68
CA ALA A 161 9.80 3.10 2.54
C ALA A 161 8.76 2.11 3.09
N ARG A 162 8.94 0.83 2.79
CA ARG A 162 8.04 -0.28 3.19
C ARG A 162 8.68 -1.64 2.90
N ILE A 163 8.09 -2.68 3.47
CA ILE A 163 8.24 -4.06 3.01
C ILE A 163 6.89 -4.61 2.55
N SER A 164 6.91 -5.58 1.65
CA SER A 164 5.72 -6.29 1.15
C SER A 164 5.88 -7.78 1.40
N ILE A 165 4.84 -8.43 1.95
CA ILE A 165 4.83 -9.87 2.22
C ILE A 165 3.58 -10.53 1.61
N PRO A 166 3.68 -11.77 1.09
CA PRO A 166 2.57 -12.41 0.37
C PRO A 166 1.45 -12.92 1.28
N ASP A 167 1.78 -13.36 2.49
CA ASP A 167 0.81 -13.85 3.45
C ASP A 167 1.08 -13.24 4.82
N LEU A 168 0.01 -13.02 5.58
CA LEU A 168 0.05 -12.45 6.91
C LEU A 168 -0.81 -13.28 7.85
N SER A 169 -0.23 -14.39 8.30
CA SER A 169 -0.85 -15.32 9.25
C SER A 169 -0.68 -14.92 10.72
N SER A 170 0.20 -13.95 11.02
CA SER A 170 0.52 -13.54 12.38
C SER A 170 -0.63 -12.79 13.07
N GLU A 171 -0.76 -13.03 14.38
CA GLU A 171 -1.71 -12.32 15.24
C GLU A 171 -1.42 -10.81 15.25
N ARG A 172 -2.47 -9.99 15.32
CA ARG A 172 -2.34 -8.54 15.44
C ARG A 172 -1.97 -8.15 16.87
N LEU A 173 -0.99 -7.26 16.97
CA LEU A 173 -0.42 -6.76 18.22
C LEU A 173 -0.65 -5.26 18.37
N VAL A 174 -0.83 -4.83 19.61
CA VAL A 174 -0.94 -3.43 20.03
C VAL A 174 0.33 -3.07 20.81
N LEU A 175 1.06 -2.05 20.35
CA LEU A 175 2.21 -1.51 21.07
C LEU A 175 1.77 -0.80 22.35
N LYS A 176 2.65 -0.79 23.35
CA LYS A 176 2.46 -0.07 24.62
C LYS A 176 2.05 1.39 24.43
N SER A 177 2.69 2.08 23.50
CA SER A 177 2.41 3.50 23.22
C SER A 177 0.95 3.73 22.80
N ASP A 178 0.41 2.86 21.94
CA ASP A 178 -0.99 2.91 21.51
C ASP A 178 -1.94 2.40 22.62
N LEU A 179 -1.54 1.40 23.40
CA LEU A 179 -2.30 0.93 24.55
C LEU A 179 -2.48 2.05 25.61
N GLU A 180 -1.40 2.78 25.92
CA GLU A 180 -1.42 3.92 26.83
C GLU A 180 -2.27 5.08 26.30
N LYS A 181 -2.27 5.29 24.97
CA LYS A 181 -3.10 6.29 24.30
C LYS A 181 -4.58 5.95 24.44
N LEU A 182 -4.97 4.70 24.18
CA LEU A 182 -6.35 4.23 24.35
C LEU A 182 -6.79 4.31 25.80
N HIS A 183 -5.96 3.84 26.72
CA HIS A 183 -6.24 3.86 28.15
C HIS A 183 -6.52 5.29 28.66
N ARG A 184 -5.68 6.27 28.29
CA ARG A 184 -5.91 7.67 28.64
C ARG A 184 -7.22 8.23 28.05
N ALA A 185 -7.54 7.87 26.82
CA ALA A 185 -8.76 8.34 26.16
C ALA A 185 -10.03 7.75 26.76
N ILE A 186 -10.05 6.45 27.05
CA ILE A 186 -11.20 5.75 27.66
C ILE A 186 -11.52 6.35 29.03
N HIS A 187 -10.50 6.74 29.79
CA HIS A 187 -10.67 7.39 31.09
C HIS A 187 -10.89 8.91 31.02
N GLY A 188 -11.07 9.47 29.82
CA GLY A 188 -11.40 10.88 29.62
C GLY A 188 -10.27 11.86 29.97
N VAL A 189 -9.03 11.37 30.02
CA VAL A 189 -7.84 12.21 30.32
C VAL A 189 -7.42 13.01 29.09
N GLU A 190 -7.44 12.37 27.93
CA GLU A 190 -7.09 12.97 26.65
C GLU A 190 -8.16 12.62 25.60
N VAL A 191 -8.31 13.45 24.57
CA VAL A 191 -9.20 13.13 23.45
C VAL A 191 -8.48 12.17 22.50
N LEU A 192 -9.16 11.10 22.09
CA LEU A 192 -8.62 10.20 21.07
C LEU A 192 -8.64 10.90 19.70
N ASN A 193 -7.46 11.18 19.16
CA ASN A 193 -7.32 11.71 17.81
C ASN A 193 -7.61 10.61 16.77
N THR A 194 -8.50 10.92 15.84
CA THR A 194 -9.01 10.05 14.77
C THR A 194 -9.12 10.86 13.47
N ARG A 195 -9.41 10.19 12.35
CA ARG A 195 -9.71 10.85 11.07
C ARG A 195 -10.89 11.82 11.10
N TYR A 196 -11.77 11.75 12.11
CA TYR A 196 -12.96 12.58 12.19
C TYR A 196 -12.77 13.87 12.99
N ASN A 197 -11.77 13.92 13.86
CA ASN A 197 -11.47 15.07 14.73
C ASN A 197 -10.03 15.60 14.60
N ASN A 198 -9.18 14.97 13.78
CA ASN A 198 -7.82 15.41 13.52
C ASN A 198 -7.55 15.47 11.99
N GLN A 199 -7.24 16.66 11.49
CA GLN A 199 -7.06 16.93 10.06
C GLN A 199 -5.81 16.26 9.46
N GLU A 200 -4.75 16.09 10.24
CA GLU A 200 -3.51 15.45 9.79
C GLU A 200 -3.76 13.97 9.54
N ILE A 201 -4.39 13.26 10.50
CA ILE A 201 -4.78 11.86 10.35
C ILE A 201 -5.74 11.69 9.17
N ALA A 202 -6.73 12.57 9.04
CA ALA A 202 -7.69 12.54 7.93
C ALA A 202 -7.02 12.73 6.56
N THR A 203 -5.96 13.53 6.49
CA THR A 203 -5.24 13.81 5.24
C THR A 203 -4.30 12.65 4.90
N ALA A 204 -3.57 12.11 5.87
CA ALA A 204 -2.70 10.96 5.68
C ALA A 204 -3.48 9.72 5.21
N LEU A 205 -4.62 9.40 5.83
CA LEU A 205 -5.45 8.27 5.40
C LEU A 205 -6.04 8.49 4.00
N ARG A 206 -6.50 9.70 3.68
CA ARG A 206 -6.99 10.00 2.32
C ARG A 206 -5.91 9.86 1.26
N GLN A 207 -4.68 10.28 1.57
CA GLN A 207 -3.54 10.11 0.67
C GLN A 207 -3.23 8.62 0.47
N ALA A 208 -3.16 7.83 1.53
CA ALA A 208 -2.97 6.39 1.44
C ALA A 208 -4.10 5.68 0.65
N GLU A 209 -5.36 6.06 0.87
CA GLU A 209 -6.53 5.57 0.11
C GLU A 209 -6.43 5.93 -1.39
N GLN A 210 -5.96 7.14 -1.72
CA GLN A 210 -5.74 7.59 -3.10
C GLN A 210 -4.58 6.86 -3.76
N GLU A 211 -3.45 6.68 -3.05
CA GLU A 211 -2.30 5.91 -3.49
C GLU A 211 -2.74 4.47 -3.81
N ALA A 212 -3.41 3.81 -2.87
CA ALA A 212 -3.97 2.48 -3.08
C ALA A 212 -4.88 2.39 -4.32
N GLN A 213 -5.70 3.42 -4.58
CA GLN A 213 -6.54 3.48 -5.78
C GLN A 213 -5.75 3.73 -7.07
N SER A 214 -4.67 4.50 -7.02
CA SER A 214 -3.83 4.84 -8.17
C SER A 214 -2.91 3.70 -8.61
N ILE A 215 -2.46 2.86 -7.66
CA ILE A 215 -1.55 1.73 -7.89
C ILE A 215 -2.35 0.49 -8.35
N ARG A 216 -3.66 0.41 -8.09
CA ARG A 216 -4.52 -0.60 -8.74
C ARG A 216 -4.31 -0.48 -10.25
N PRO A 217 -3.91 -1.57 -10.93
CA PRO A 217 -3.65 -1.51 -12.36
C PRO A 217 -4.85 -0.86 -13.03
N PRO A 218 -4.67 0.13 -13.92
CA PRO A 218 -5.78 0.70 -14.65
C PRO A 218 -6.56 -0.48 -15.23
N ARG A 219 -7.84 -0.55 -14.86
CA ARG A 219 -8.73 -1.66 -15.14
C ARG A 219 -8.42 -2.20 -16.54
N ILE A 220 -8.21 -3.52 -16.64
CA ILE A 220 -7.72 -4.28 -17.80
C ILE A 220 -8.42 -3.90 -19.13
N GLU A 221 -9.58 -3.23 -19.05
CA GLU A 221 -10.32 -2.52 -20.09
C GLU A 221 -9.45 -1.79 -21.14
N LYS A 222 -8.33 -1.12 -20.80
CA LYS A 222 -7.48 -0.48 -21.84
C LYS A 222 -6.71 -1.48 -22.71
N LYS A 223 -6.15 -2.54 -22.10
CA LYS A 223 -5.42 -3.59 -22.83
C LYS A 223 -6.40 -4.46 -23.62
N GLN A 224 -7.57 -4.74 -23.06
CA GLN A 224 -8.67 -5.44 -23.75
C GLN A 224 -9.21 -4.62 -24.92
N ALA A 225 -9.45 -3.32 -24.75
CA ALA A 225 -9.87 -2.43 -25.83
C ALA A 225 -8.83 -2.38 -26.96
N HIS A 226 -7.53 -2.34 -26.61
CA HIS A 226 -6.46 -2.39 -27.60
C HIS A 226 -6.41 -3.73 -28.35
N LEU A 227 -6.53 -4.86 -27.65
CA LEU A 227 -6.63 -6.18 -28.28
C LEU A 227 -7.84 -6.29 -29.22
N ILE A 228 -9.01 -5.82 -28.78
CA ILE A 228 -10.23 -5.80 -29.60
C ILE A 228 -10.00 -5.00 -30.88
N ARG A 229 -9.32 -3.85 -30.82
CA ARG A 229 -8.97 -3.07 -32.02
C ARG A 229 -8.03 -3.81 -32.96
N LEU A 230 -6.97 -4.43 -32.44
CA LEU A 230 -6.04 -5.21 -33.26
C LEU A 230 -6.73 -6.40 -33.94
N LEU A 231 -7.68 -7.05 -33.25
CA LEU A 231 -8.49 -8.12 -33.82
C LEU A 231 -9.42 -7.62 -34.93
N ILE A 232 -10.02 -6.43 -34.77
CA ILE A 232 -10.82 -5.80 -35.83
C ILE A 232 -9.94 -5.44 -37.03
N GLU A 233 -8.78 -4.80 -36.81
CA GLU A 233 -7.86 -4.39 -37.88
C GLU A 233 -7.24 -5.56 -38.64
N SER A 234 -7.03 -6.70 -37.96
CA SER A 234 -6.48 -7.91 -38.60
C SER A 234 -7.53 -8.73 -39.37
N HIS A 235 -8.82 -8.42 -39.20
CA HIS A 235 -9.88 -9.20 -39.84
C HIS A 235 -10.08 -8.76 -41.30
N PRO A 236 -10.02 -9.68 -42.29
CA PRO A 236 -9.95 -9.33 -43.71
C PRO A 236 -11.17 -8.55 -44.24
N ASN A 237 -12.31 -8.70 -43.56
CA ASN A 237 -13.60 -8.09 -43.96
C ASN A 237 -14.11 -7.01 -42.98
N LEU A 238 -13.38 -6.73 -41.88
CA LEU A 238 -13.76 -5.64 -40.97
C LEU A 238 -12.79 -4.48 -41.22
N GLY A 239 -13.33 -3.37 -41.72
CA GLY A 239 -12.53 -2.19 -42.05
C GLY A 239 -12.37 -1.22 -40.88
N ALA A 240 -11.63 -0.13 -41.14
CA ALA A 240 -11.48 1.00 -40.22
C ALA A 240 -12.81 1.64 -39.79
N GLU A 241 -13.88 1.45 -40.55
CA GLU A 241 -15.24 1.94 -40.29
C GLU A 241 -15.77 1.52 -38.89
N VAL A 242 -15.44 0.31 -38.44
CA VAL A 242 -15.84 -0.21 -37.12
C VAL A 242 -15.18 0.58 -35.99
N ILE A 243 -13.95 1.06 -36.22
CA ILE A 243 -13.16 1.82 -35.24
C ILE A 243 -13.53 3.30 -35.28
N GLU A 244 -13.83 3.83 -36.48
CA GLU A 244 -14.27 5.22 -36.68
C GLU A 244 -15.67 5.48 -36.11
N ASN A 245 -16.54 4.46 -36.11
CA ASN A 245 -17.90 4.54 -35.59
C ASN A 245 -18.20 3.47 -34.49
N PRO A 246 -17.60 3.57 -33.30
CA PRO A 246 -17.70 2.54 -32.25
C PRO A 246 -19.12 2.18 -31.82
N TYR A 247 -20.04 3.16 -31.80
CA TYR A 247 -21.42 2.93 -31.36
C TYR A 247 -22.33 2.33 -32.43
N ALA A 248 -21.89 2.31 -33.69
CA ALA A 248 -22.53 1.60 -34.80
C ALA A 248 -21.82 0.26 -35.12
N ALA A 249 -20.68 -0.01 -34.46
CA ALA A 249 -19.86 -1.19 -34.70
C ALA A 249 -20.57 -2.51 -34.42
N CYS A 250 -21.53 -2.54 -33.49
CA CYS A 250 -22.25 -3.76 -33.13
C CYS A 250 -22.98 -4.35 -34.35
N ASP A 251 -23.70 -3.52 -35.11
CA ASP A 251 -24.44 -3.95 -36.29
C ASP A 251 -23.50 -4.47 -37.40
N VAL A 252 -22.36 -3.81 -37.56
CA VAL A 252 -21.33 -4.19 -38.55
C VAL A 252 -20.68 -5.53 -38.18
N LEU A 253 -20.36 -5.72 -36.90
CA LEU A 253 -19.79 -6.95 -36.37
C LEU A 253 -20.79 -8.11 -36.44
N GLU A 254 -22.04 -7.90 -36.05
CA GLU A 254 -23.09 -8.92 -36.15
C GLU A 254 -23.36 -9.34 -37.59
N ALA A 255 -23.40 -8.38 -38.53
CA ALA A 255 -23.56 -8.70 -39.95
C ALA A 255 -22.39 -9.52 -40.50
N GLN A 256 -21.15 -9.27 -40.02
CA GLN A 256 -19.99 -10.04 -40.42
C GLN A 256 -19.96 -11.42 -39.77
N PHE A 257 -20.24 -11.53 -38.47
CA PHE A 257 -20.32 -12.81 -37.76
C PHE A 257 -21.39 -13.72 -38.34
N ALA A 258 -22.55 -13.18 -38.71
CA ALA A 258 -23.60 -13.92 -39.40
C ALA A 258 -23.12 -14.50 -40.76
N ARG A 259 -22.31 -13.75 -41.51
CA ARG A 259 -21.69 -14.24 -42.76
C ARG A 259 -20.68 -15.36 -42.51
N ASP A 260 -19.95 -15.27 -41.40
CA ASP A 260 -18.91 -16.22 -41.03
C ASP A 260 -19.44 -17.43 -40.21
N GLY A 261 -20.75 -17.47 -39.93
CA GLY A 261 -21.38 -18.53 -39.13
C GLY A 261 -21.05 -18.47 -37.63
N ILE A 262 -20.56 -17.32 -37.16
CA ILE A 262 -20.25 -17.03 -35.77
C ILE A 262 -21.51 -16.41 -35.17
N GLY A 263 -21.99 -16.94 -34.03
CA GLY A 263 -23.26 -16.53 -33.41
C GLY A 263 -23.35 -15.05 -33.05
N PRO A 264 -24.53 -14.58 -32.59
CA PRO A 264 -24.75 -13.17 -32.26
C PRO A 264 -23.91 -12.72 -31.07
N ILE A 265 -23.71 -11.41 -30.95
CA ILE A 265 -23.00 -10.81 -29.83
C ILE A 265 -23.94 -10.75 -28.62
N ASP A 266 -23.56 -11.41 -27.52
CA ASP A 266 -24.30 -11.33 -26.25
C ASP A 266 -23.87 -10.10 -25.44
N ALA A 267 -24.04 -8.91 -26.03
CA ALA A 267 -23.75 -7.63 -25.39
C ALA A 267 -24.56 -6.49 -26.01
N ASN A 268 -24.92 -5.51 -25.18
CA ASN A 268 -25.56 -4.26 -25.63
C ASN A 268 -24.62 -3.48 -26.59
N PRO A 269 -25.12 -2.90 -27.70
CA PRO A 269 -24.36 -2.05 -28.63
C PRO A 269 -23.55 -0.93 -27.98
N VAL A 270 -24.08 -0.30 -26.92
CA VAL A 270 -23.39 0.75 -26.16
C VAL A 270 -22.18 0.19 -25.42
N THR A 271 -22.27 -1.03 -24.89
CA THR A 271 -21.16 -1.72 -24.23
C THR A 271 -20.06 -2.05 -25.23
N VAL A 272 -20.43 -2.59 -26.39
CA VAL A 272 -19.51 -2.87 -27.51
C VAL A 272 -18.81 -1.59 -27.98
N GLY A 273 -19.54 -0.49 -28.14
CA GLY A 273 -18.96 0.79 -28.53
C GLY A 273 -18.04 1.41 -27.48
N ASN A 274 -18.29 1.18 -26.19
CA ASN A 274 -17.36 1.59 -25.14
C ASN A 274 -16.07 0.76 -25.17
N TRP A 275 -16.16 -0.55 -25.43
CA TRP A 275 -14.98 -1.41 -25.60
C TRP A 275 -14.12 -0.96 -26.77
N ILE A 276 -14.73 -0.64 -27.92
CA ILE A 276 -14.01 -0.22 -29.12
C ILE A 276 -13.46 1.22 -28.97
N SER A 277 -14.23 2.15 -28.43
CA SER A 277 -13.81 3.56 -28.28
C SER A 277 -12.75 3.76 -27.19
N GLY A 278 -12.65 2.86 -26.22
CA GLY A 278 -11.78 3.01 -25.05
C GLY A 278 -12.20 4.16 -24.13
N LYS A 279 -13.41 4.73 -24.32
CA LYS A 279 -13.95 5.81 -23.49
C LYS A 279 -14.85 5.24 -22.40
N ARG A 280 -14.64 5.69 -21.15
CA ARG A 280 -15.56 5.45 -20.04
C ARG A 280 -16.71 6.48 -20.08
N LYS A 281 -17.93 6.08 -19.72
CA LYS A 281 -18.91 7.04 -19.20
C LYS A 281 -18.32 7.66 -17.93
N LYS A 282 -18.28 9.00 -17.88
CA LYS A 282 -18.06 9.73 -16.64
C LYS A 282 -19.23 9.50 -15.70
#